data_AF-A0A956T1S0-F1
#
_entry.id   AF-A0A956T1S0-F1
#
_cell.length_a   1.000
_cell.length_b   1.000
_cell.length_c   1.000
_cell.angle_alpha   90.00
_cell.angle_beta   90.00
_cell.angle_gamma   90.00
#
_symmetry.space_group_name_H-M   'P 1'
#
loop_
_entity.id
_entity.type
_entity.pdbx_description
1 polymer ?
#
loop_
_entity_poly.entity_id
_entity_poly.type
_entity_poly.pdbx_seq_one_letter_code
_entity_poly.pdbx_strand_id
1 'polypeptide(L)'
;MKTQTTLFNESERTDYLVMLAHMVGADGEVTSEEIYALRKLSEEFVLGPLNRGRVMAATTGSSDLTDVVSRLSTTKLKYGLLLDLCLTGYWDGKLTDDEVKEIHELAKGLDVEKAQVDACLALAETLVQGNQPGDAVKTLEGLGVPKEALAMACGVDEGRLA
;
A
#
# COMPACT_ATOMS: atom_id res chain seq x y z
N MET A 1 -16.43 -2.49 -1.16
CA MET A 1 -15.83 -2.30 0.18
C MET A 1 -15.13 -3.59 0.51
N LYS A 2 -13.81 -3.56 0.74
CA LYS A 2 -13.04 -4.77 1.02
C LYS A 2 -13.50 -5.40 2.34
N THR A 3 -13.75 -6.70 2.31
CA THR A 3 -14.17 -7.46 3.51
C THR A 3 -13.17 -7.30 4.67
N GLN A 4 -11.88 -7.10 4.37
CA GLN A 4 -10.78 -7.01 5.33
C GLN A 4 -10.66 -5.66 6.02
N THR A 5 -11.34 -4.61 5.53
CA THR A 5 -11.19 -3.24 6.04
C THR A 5 -11.43 -3.16 7.55
N THR A 6 -12.43 -3.87 8.07
CA THR A 6 -12.79 -3.80 9.50
C THR A 6 -11.87 -4.60 10.43
N LEU A 7 -10.92 -5.38 9.88
CA LEU A 7 -9.93 -6.14 10.66
C LEU A 7 -8.81 -5.26 11.23
N PHE A 8 -8.61 -4.08 10.64
CA PHE A 8 -7.61 -3.09 11.06
C PHE A 8 -8.30 -1.95 11.78
N ASN A 9 -7.63 -1.31 12.74
CA ASN A 9 -8.23 -0.16 13.40
C ASN A 9 -8.20 1.07 12.47
N GLU A 10 -9.05 2.06 12.75
CA GLU A 10 -9.17 3.23 11.87
C GLU A 10 -7.86 4.05 11.79
N SER A 11 -7.06 4.09 12.86
CA SER A 11 -5.78 4.81 12.86
C SER A 11 -4.79 4.17 11.90
N GLU A 12 -4.68 2.84 11.90
CA GLU A 12 -3.84 2.08 10.96
C GLU A 12 -4.25 2.34 9.52
N ARG A 13 -5.57 2.26 9.24
CA ARG A 13 -6.12 2.56 7.92
C ARG A 13 -5.87 4.00 7.49
N THR A 14 -5.88 4.93 8.43
CA THR A 14 -5.58 6.34 8.17
C THR A 14 -4.12 6.52 7.80
N ASP A 15 -3.20 5.96 8.58
CA ASP A 15 -1.77 6.07 8.31
C ASP A 15 -1.41 5.43 6.97
N TYR A 16 -2.03 4.29 6.65
CA TYR A 16 -1.93 3.66 5.33
C TYR A 16 -2.34 4.59 4.18
N LEU A 17 -3.52 5.19 4.26
CA LEU A 17 -4.01 6.09 3.21
C LEU A 17 -3.26 7.42 3.17
N VAL A 18 -2.70 7.89 4.29
CA VAL A 18 -1.81 9.05 4.32
C VAL A 18 -0.54 8.78 3.52
N MET A 19 0.05 7.58 3.62
CA MET A 19 1.20 7.21 2.78
C MET A 19 0.83 7.19 1.30
N LEU A 20 -0.29 6.55 0.92
CA LEU A 20 -0.76 6.54 -0.46
C LEU A 20 -1.00 7.96 -1.00
N ALA A 21 -1.68 8.81 -0.22
CA ALA A 21 -1.97 10.18 -0.60
C ALA A 21 -0.70 11.04 -0.76
N HIS A 22 0.32 10.81 0.07
CA HIS A 22 1.60 11.49 -0.08
C HIS A 22 2.32 11.09 -1.37
N MET A 23 2.28 9.82 -1.75
CA MET A 23 2.87 9.34 -3.01
C MET A 23 2.16 9.94 -4.23
N VAL A 24 0.83 9.99 -4.20
CA VAL A 24 0.04 10.66 -5.25
C VAL A 24 0.39 12.14 -5.38
N GLY A 25 0.74 12.82 -4.28
CA GLY A 25 1.13 14.23 -4.30
C GLY A 25 2.63 14.50 -4.44
N ALA A 26 3.46 13.49 -4.67
CA ALA A 26 4.91 13.62 -4.62
C ALA A 26 5.49 14.47 -5.77
N ASP A 27 4.79 14.53 -6.91
CA ASP A 27 5.16 15.36 -8.06
C ASP A 27 4.71 16.83 -7.91
N GLY A 28 3.95 17.14 -6.85
CA GLY A 28 3.42 18.47 -6.57
C GLY A 28 2.17 18.84 -7.37
N GLU A 29 1.63 17.96 -8.22
CA GLU A 29 0.46 18.19 -9.05
C GLU A 29 -0.61 17.11 -8.83
N VAL A 30 -1.60 17.41 -7.98
CA VAL A 30 -2.72 16.46 -7.73
C VAL A 30 -3.93 16.88 -8.56
N THR A 31 -4.37 15.99 -9.43
CA THR A 31 -5.54 16.19 -10.31
C THR A 31 -6.87 16.07 -9.56
N SER A 32 -7.95 16.53 -10.19
CA SER A 32 -9.30 16.39 -9.60
C SER A 32 -9.74 14.93 -9.51
N GLU A 33 -9.30 14.11 -10.47
CA GLU A 33 -9.52 12.68 -10.55
C GLU A 33 -8.83 11.94 -9.40
N GLU A 34 -7.59 12.29 -9.09
CA GLU A 34 -6.84 11.73 -7.95
C GLU A 34 -7.45 12.12 -6.61
N ILE A 35 -7.86 13.39 -6.45
CA ILE A 35 -8.60 13.83 -5.26
C ILE A 35 -9.89 13.03 -5.11
N TYR A 36 -10.63 12.83 -6.20
CA TYR A 36 -11.85 12.04 -6.19
C TYR A 36 -11.59 10.57 -5.82
N ALA A 37 -10.55 9.96 -6.38
CA ALA A 37 -10.13 8.59 -6.08
C ALA A 37 -9.74 8.44 -4.59
N LEU A 38 -8.92 9.34 -4.05
CA LEU A 38 -8.54 9.30 -2.63
C LEU A 38 -9.73 9.51 -1.69
N ARG A 39 -10.73 10.33 -2.07
CA ARG A 39 -11.98 10.46 -1.32
C ARG A 39 -12.77 9.16 -1.31
N LYS A 40 -12.86 8.48 -2.46
CA LYS A 40 -13.52 7.17 -2.57
C LYS A 40 -12.81 6.10 -1.75
N LEU A 41 -11.49 6.03 -1.84
CA LEU A 41 -10.69 5.14 -0.99
C LEU A 41 -10.91 5.41 0.50
N SER A 42 -10.96 6.68 0.91
CA SER A 42 -11.23 7.05 2.30
C SER A 42 -12.61 6.61 2.80
N GLU A 43 -13.61 6.55 1.90
CA GLU A 43 -14.94 5.98 2.19
C GLU A 43 -14.89 4.46 2.29
N GLU A 44 -14.20 3.80 1.37
CA GLU A 44 -14.05 2.33 1.35
C GLU A 44 -13.25 1.78 2.53
N PHE A 45 -12.29 2.57 3.03
CA PHE A 45 -11.53 2.30 4.23
C PHE A 45 -12.27 2.73 5.51
N VAL A 46 -13.52 3.18 5.39
CA VAL A 46 -14.42 3.52 6.51
C VAL A 46 -13.74 4.50 7.48
N LEU A 47 -13.11 5.55 6.92
CA LEU A 47 -12.53 6.62 7.72
C LEU A 47 -13.60 7.63 8.13
N GLY A 48 -13.52 8.14 9.36
CA GLY A 48 -14.30 9.26 9.85
C GLY A 48 -13.79 10.61 9.31
N PRO A 49 -14.61 11.68 9.39
CA PRO A 49 -14.33 12.95 8.72
C PRO A 49 -12.96 13.56 9.03
N LEU A 50 -12.51 13.47 10.29
CA LEU A 50 -11.20 13.99 10.71
C LEU A 50 -10.05 13.25 10.00
N ASN A 51 -10.12 11.93 9.94
CA ASN A 51 -9.09 11.11 9.30
C ASN A 51 -9.10 11.25 7.78
N ARG A 52 -10.27 11.44 7.15
CA ARG A 52 -10.35 11.82 5.73
C ARG A 52 -9.62 13.14 5.46
N GLY A 53 -9.78 14.12 6.35
CA GLY A 53 -9.07 15.40 6.26
C GLY A 53 -7.55 15.22 6.32
N ARG A 54 -7.05 14.33 7.19
CA ARG A 54 -5.62 13.99 7.27
C ARG A 54 -5.09 13.38 5.97
N VAL A 55 -5.84 12.45 5.36
CA VAL A 55 -5.47 11.86 4.06
C VAL A 55 -5.39 12.94 2.97
N MET A 56 -6.39 13.83 2.89
CA MET A 56 -6.37 14.92 1.90
C MET A 56 -5.22 15.91 2.14
N ALA A 57 -4.86 16.20 3.39
CA ALA A 57 -3.74 17.11 3.68
C ALA A 57 -2.39 16.53 3.22
N ALA A 58 -2.24 15.20 3.26
CA ALA A 58 -1.00 14.51 2.88
C ALA A 58 -0.65 14.67 1.40
N THR A 59 -1.63 14.92 0.52
CA THR A 59 -1.40 15.14 -0.92
C THR A 59 -0.64 16.42 -1.23
N THR A 60 -0.43 17.30 -0.25
CA THR A 60 0.34 18.54 -0.42
C THR A 60 1.85 18.33 -0.33
N GLY A 61 2.32 17.11 -0.05
CA GLY A 61 3.74 16.76 0.05
C GLY A 61 4.49 17.37 1.27
N SER A 62 3.85 18.28 2.02
CA SER A 62 4.49 19.07 3.08
C SER A 62 4.56 18.38 4.46
N SER A 63 4.01 17.17 4.58
CA SER A 63 3.90 16.47 5.86
C SER A 63 5.14 15.62 6.13
N ASP A 64 5.76 15.80 7.30
CA ASP A 64 6.74 14.84 7.80
C ASP A 64 6.06 13.48 8.04
N LEU A 65 6.44 12.49 7.26
CA LEU A 65 5.89 11.14 7.32
C LEU A 65 6.58 10.22 8.32
N THR A 66 7.65 10.69 9.00
CA THR A 66 8.44 9.85 9.92
C THR A 66 7.56 9.17 10.97
N ASP A 67 6.65 9.92 11.57
CA ASP A 67 5.71 9.40 12.56
C ASP A 67 4.70 8.40 11.96
N VAL A 68 4.27 8.60 10.71
CA VAL A 68 3.34 7.72 10.00
C VAL A 68 4.02 6.39 9.68
N VAL A 69 5.24 6.45 9.13
CA VAL A 69 6.08 5.28 8.84
C VAL A 69 6.40 4.51 10.13
N SER A 70 6.78 5.21 11.20
CA SER A 70 7.05 4.60 12.50
C SER A 70 5.84 3.91 13.11
N ARG A 71 4.62 4.44 12.94
CA ARG A 71 3.41 3.73 13.39
C ARG A 71 3.13 2.53 12.49
N LEU A 72 3.16 2.70 11.17
CA LEU A 72 2.88 1.63 10.22
C LEU A 72 3.84 0.44 10.35
N SER A 73 5.12 0.67 10.65
CA SER A 73 6.11 -0.41 10.80
C SER A 73 5.74 -1.42 11.89
N THR A 74 4.95 -1.00 12.89
CA THR A 74 4.46 -1.84 13.97
C THR A 74 3.16 -2.60 13.62
N THR A 75 2.59 -2.31 12.45
CA THR A 75 1.28 -2.84 12.03
C THR A 75 1.44 -3.86 10.91
N LYS A 76 0.40 -4.66 10.68
CA LYS A 76 0.35 -5.56 9.52
C LYS A 76 0.11 -4.82 8.20
N LEU A 77 -0.44 -3.59 8.23
CA LEU A 77 -0.75 -2.82 7.01
C LEU A 77 0.50 -2.40 6.23
N LYS A 78 1.69 -2.46 6.83
CA LYS A 78 2.97 -2.26 6.11
C LYS A 78 3.10 -3.18 4.90
N TYR A 79 2.56 -4.39 4.96
CA TYR A 79 2.61 -5.34 3.85
C TYR A 79 1.65 -4.99 2.72
N GLY A 80 0.46 -4.48 3.04
CA GLY A 80 -0.46 -3.96 2.03
C GLY A 80 0.13 -2.74 1.32
N LEU A 81 0.77 -1.84 2.09
CA LEU A 81 1.39 -0.63 1.55
C LEU A 81 2.57 -1.00 0.64
N LEU A 82 3.39 -1.96 1.08
CA LEU A 82 4.49 -2.47 0.28
C LEU A 82 4.00 -3.12 -1.02
N LEU A 83 2.90 -3.86 -1.00
CA LEU A 83 2.34 -4.42 -2.23
C LEU A 83 1.81 -3.33 -3.16
N ASP A 84 1.13 -2.30 -2.63
CA ASP A 84 0.72 -1.14 -3.46
C ASP A 84 1.94 -0.46 -4.09
N LEU A 85 3.01 -0.21 -3.32
CA LEU A 85 4.28 0.34 -3.84
C LEU A 85 4.86 -0.50 -4.98
N CYS A 86 4.87 -1.82 -4.82
CA CYS A 86 5.34 -2.73 -5.87
C CYS A 86 4.46 -2.64 -7.11
N LEU A 87 3.13 -2.63 -6.96
CA LEU A 87 2.18 -2.53 -8.06
C LEU A 87 2.27 -1.18 -8.79
N THR A 88 2.48 -0.08 -8.06
CA THR A 88 2.65 1.25 -8.66
C THR A 88 3.91 1.34 -9.51
N GLY A 89 5.00 0.65 -9.14
CA GLY A 89 6.20 0.59 -9.96
C GLY A 89 6.02 -0.19 -11.27
N TYR A 90 4.90 -0.90 -11.46
CA TYR A 90 4.55 -1.53 -12.74
C TYR A 90 3.58 -0.70 -13.59
N TRP A 91 3.21 0.53 -13.18
CA TRP A 91 2.21 1.31 -13.91
C TRP A 91 2.61 1.66 -15.34
N ASP A 92 3.89 1.89 -15.58
CA ASP A 92 4.45 2.17 -16.91
C ASP A 92 4.77 0.87 -17.70
N GLY A 93 4.46 -0.29 -17.13
CA GLY A 93 4.62 -1.61 -17.71
C GLY A 93 5.92 -2.34 -17.33
N LYS A 94 6.86 -1.72 -16.61
CA LYS A 94 8.07 -2.40 -16.14
C LYS A 94 8.60 -1.79 -14.84
N LEU A 95 9.08 -2.65 -13.95
CA LEU A 95 9.82 -2.20 -12.77
C LEU A 95 11.32 -2.12 -13.09
N THR A 96 11.95 -0.99 -12.79
CA THR A 96 13.38 -0.75 -12.98
C THR A 96 14.21 -1.08 -11.73
N ASP A 97 15.52 -1.28 -11.90
CA ASP A 97 16.43 -1.55 -10.78
C ASP A 97 16.47 -0.40 -9.76
N ASP A 98 16.29 0.84 -10.21
CA ASP A 98 16.25 2.01 -9.35
C ASP A 98 14.96 2.04 -8.50
N GLU A 99 13.80 1.74 -9.09
CA GLU A 99 12.53 1.61 -8.35
C GLU A 99 12.58 0.45 -7.36
N VAL A 100 13.18 -0.69 -7.73
CA VAL A 100 13.41 -1.82 -6.80
C VAL A 100 14.25 -1.37 -5.60
N LYS A 101 15.31 -0.59 -5.85
CA LYS A 101 16.17 -0.06 -4.80
C LYS A 101 15.41 0.92 -3.88
N GLU A 102 14.59 1.80 -4.45
CA GLU A 102 13.75 2.73 -3.68
C GLU A 102 12.74 2.00 -2.80
N ILE A 103 12.06 0.98 -3.35
CA ILE A 103 11.14 0.11 -2.60
C ILE A 103 11.88 -0.55 -1.43
N HIS A 104 13.10 -1.04 -1.64
CA HIS A 104 13.91 -1.62 -0.57
C HIS A 104 14.30 -0.60 0.51
N GLU A 105 14.66 0.64 0.15
CA GLU A 105 14.98 1.67 1.14
C GLU A 105 13.74 2.05 1.97
N LEU A 106 12.57 2.19 1.33
CA LEU A 106 11.32 2.47 2.04
C LEU A 106 10.92 1.30 2.95
N ALA A 107 11.08 0.06 2.48
CA ALA A 107 10.80 -1.14 3.27
C ALA A 107 11.64 -1.24 4.55
N LYS A 108 12.85 -0.69 4.59
CA LYS A 108 13.64 -0.58 5.83
C LYS A 108 12.94 0.30 6.87
N GLY A 109 12.38 1.43 6.45
CA GLY A 109 11.61 2.32 7.33
C GLY A 109 10.35 1.65 7.87
N LEU A 110 9.76 0.73 7.11
CA LEU A 110 8.61 -0.07 7.51
C LEU A 110 8.98 -1.29 8.35
N ASP A 111 10.26 -1.55 8.64
CA ASP A 111 10.71 -2.77 9.33
C ASP A 111 10.19 -4.04 8.63
N VAL A 112 10.41 -4.11 7.32
CA VAL A 112 10.09 -5.28 6.49
C VAL A 112 11.37 -5.94 6.01
N GLU A 113 11.47 -7.25 6.21
CA GLU A 113 12.67 -8.00 5.83
C GLU A 113 12.82 -8.12 4.32
N LYS A 114 14.06 -8.17 3.83
CA LYS A 114 14.35 -8.27 2.38
C LYS A 114 13.58 -9.42 1.72
N ALA A 115 13.51 -10.60 2.34
CA ALA A 115 12.79 -11.74 1.79
C ALA A 115 11.29 -11.48 1.60
N GLN A 116 10.68 -10.70 2.51
CA GLN A 116 9.28 -10.29 2.41
C GLN A 116 9.10 -9.27 1.28
N VAL A 117 10.06 -8.36 1.09
CA VAL A 117 10.07 -7.42 -0.05
C VAL A 117 10.17 -8.15 -1.38
N ASP A 118 11.15 -9.04 -1.53
CA ASP A 118 11.37 -9.83 -2.74
C ASP A 118 10.11 -10.64 -3.10
N ALA A 119 9.44 -11.22 -2.10
CA ALA A 119 8.21 -11.98 -2.30
C ALA A 119 7.01 -11.08 -2.66
N CYS A 120 6.91 -9.86 -2.12
CA CYS A 120 5.91 -8.88 -2.54
C CYS A 120 6.11 -8.42 -3.99
N LEU A 121 7.36 -8.21 -4.41
CA LEU A 121 7.70 -7.88 -5.80
C LEU A 121 7.27 -9.01 -6.76
N ALA A 122 7.58 -10.26 -6.41
CA ALA A 122 7.15 -11.42 -7.20
C ALA A 122 5.62 -11.55 -7.27
N LEU A 123 4.91 -11.25 -6.18
CA LEU A 123 3.45 -11.21 -6.18
C LEU A 123 2.93 -10.09 -7.10
N ALA A 124 3.48 -8.88 -7.02
CA ALA A 124 3.09 -7.77 -7.87
C ALA A 124 3.29 -8.10 -9.36
N GLU A 125 4.44 -8.66 -9.73
CA GLU A 125 4.70 -9.13 -11.09
C GLU A 125 3.66 -10.17 -11.55
N THR A 126 3.37 -11.16 -10.70
CA THR A 126 2.37 -12.21 -10.97
C THR A 126 0.99 -11.60 -11.23
N LEU A 127 0.59 -10.62 -10.42
CA LEU A 127 -0.70 -9.94 -10.56
C LEU A 127 -0.78 -9.11 -11.85
N VAL A 128 0.27 -8.35 -12.16
CA VAL A 128 0.36 -7.51 -13.38
C VAL A 128 0.33 -8.35 -14.65
N GLN A 129 0.95 -9.53 -14.64
CA GLN A 129 0.90 -10.49 -15.75
C GLN A 129 -0.45 -11.22 -15.87
N GLY A 130 -1.39 -10.99 -14.95
CA GLY A 130 -2.71 -11.65 -14.92
C GLY A 130 -2.66 -13.10 -14.43
N ASN A 131 -1.51 -13.57 -13.95
CA ASN A 131 -1.29 -14.93 -13.49
C ASN A 131 -1.97 -15.19 -12.13
N GLN A 132 -2.21 -16.47 -11.81
CA GLN A 132 -2.80 -16.88 -10.54
C GLN A 132 -1.80 -16.69 -9.38
N PRO A 133 -2.15 -15.96 -8.31
CA PRO A 133 -1.19 -15.57 -7.28
C PRO A 133 -0.91 -16.66 -6.23
N GLY A 134 -1.53 -17.84 -6.34
CA GLY A 134 -1.59 -18.83 -5.24
C GLY A 134 -0.24 -19.22 -4.64
N ASP A 135 0.79 -19.46 -5.46
CA ASP A 135 2.10 -19.87 -4.93
C ASP A 135 2.91 -18.68 -4.38
N ALA A 136 2.74 -17.49 -4.95
CA ALA A 136 3.33 -16.26 -4.41
C ALA A 136 2.72 -15.91 -3.04
N VAL A 137 1.40 -16.06 -2.89
CA VAL A 137 0.69 -15.86 -1.61
C VAL A 137 1.15 -16.87 -0.56
N LYS A 138 1.25 -18.16 -0.89
CA LYS A 138 1.78 -19.18 0.04
C LYS A 138 3.21 -18.88 0.50
N THR A 139 4.04 -18.35 -0.41
CA THR A 139 5.42 -17.96 -0.08
C THR A 139 5.42 -16.83 0.95
N LEU A 140 4.59 -15.80 0.74
CA LEU A 140 4.42 -14.69 1.67
C LEU A 140 3.86 -15.15 3.03
N GLU A 141 2.88 -16.06 3.05
CA GLU A 141 2.37 -16.67 4.28
C GLU A 141 3.47 -17.42 5.05
N GLY A 142 4.32 -18.18 4.35
CA GLY A 142 5.48 -18.86 4.94
C GLY A 142 6.52 -17.90 5.53
N LEU A 143 6.57 -16.66 5.05
CA LEU A 143 7.38 -15.57 5.58
C LEU A 143 6.67 -14.74 6.67
N GLY A 144 5.50 -15.18 7.13
CA GLY A 144 4.72 -14.52 8.19
C GLY A 144 3.91 -13.31 7.71
N VAL A 145 3.78 -13.10 6.40
CA VAL A 145 2.99 -11.99 5.85
C VAL A 145 1.51 -12.37 5.83
N PRO A 146 0.64 -11.62 6.52
CA PRO A 146 -0.78 -11.94 6.61
C PRO A 146 -1.51 -11.57 5.33
N LYS A 147 -2.23 -12.55 4.77
CA LYS A 147 -3.03 -12.42 3.55
C LYS A 147 -4.07 -11.28 3.63
N GLU A 148 -4.64 -11.05 4.81
CA GLU A 148 -5.62 -9.98 5.01
C GLU A 148 -5.01 -8.60 4.85
N ALA A 149 -3.73 -8.42 5.16
CA ALA A 149 -3.04 -7.16 4.91
C ALA A 149 -2.70 -6.97 3.43
N LEU A 150 -2.29 -8.03 2.74
CA LEU A 150 -2.07 -7.98 1.28
C LEU A 150 -3.37 -7.65 0.54
N ALA A 151 -4.50 -8.20 0.99
CA ALA A 151 -5.81 -7.92 0.44
C ALA A 151 -6.23 -6.45 0.58
N MET A 152 -5.61 -5.66 1.48
CA MET A 152 -5.88 -4.23 1.60
C MET A 152 -5.30 -3.40 0.46
N ALA A 153 -4.25 -3.88 -0.23
CA ALA A 153 -3.59 -3.18 -1.33
C ALA A 153 -4.60 -2.71 -2.38
N CYS A 154 -4.67 -1.40 -2.66
CA CYS A 154 -5.63 -0.80 -3.58
C CYS A 154 -5.55 -1.40 -4.99
N GLY A 155 -4.36 -1.82 -5.44
CA GLY A 155 -4.17 -2.48 -6.73
C GLY A 155 -4.65 -3.93 -6.80
N VAL A 156 -5.25 -4.47 -5.74
CA VAL A 156 -5.71 -5.87 -5.66
C VAL A 156 -7.24 -5.94 -5.58
N ASP A 157 -7.84 -6.62 -6.57
CA ASP A 157 -9.28 -6.89 -6.60
C ASP A 157 -9.74 -7.79 -5.45
N GLU A 158 -10.99 -7.61 -5.00
CA GLU A 158 -11.57 -8.45 -3.96
C GLU A 158 -11.66 -9.92 -4.43
N GLY A 159 -11.22 -10.83 -3.56
CA GLY A 159 -11.17 -12.26 -3.88
C GLY A 159 -10.01 -12.68 -4.80
N ARG A 160 -9.20 -11.73 -5.30
CA ARG A 160 -8.07 -12.07 -6.19
C ARG A 160 -7.00 -12.90 -5.50
N LEU A 161 -6.84 -12.71 -4.19
CA LEU A 161 -5.90 -13.49 -3.38
C LEU A 161 -6.56 -14.72 -2.75
N ALA A 162 -7.88 -14.93 -2.91
CA ALA A 162 -8.66 -15.96 -2.19
C ALA A 162 -8.11 -17.38 -2.37
#